data_AF-A0A563CVU4-F1
#
_entry.id   AF-A0A563CVU4-F1
#
_cell.length_a   1.000
_cell.length_b   1.000
_cell.length_c   1.000
_cell.angle_alpha   90.00
_cell.angle_beta   90.00
_cell.angle_gamma   90.00
#
_symmetry.space_group_name_H-M   'P 1'
#
loop_
_entity.id
_entity.type
_entity.pdbx_description
1 polymer ?
#
loop_
_entity_poly.entity_id
_entity_poly.type
_entity_poly.pdbx_seq_one_letter_code
_entity_poly.pdbx_strand_id
1 'polypeptide(L)'
;MTYLSLSRLQREQNQLSLNLIEYSLEEEWQSSRLIGELRKRVYPKLPSGLFDPQDLEHQTLFRLTTYDPNDITDETIDEVIREQHAIIENRLSSVSDREYLFRGFNHRSKDLNTRDRLELKHDKNRLYATGFGRTIEVEFRKITDDATIRLFTEKLHYIHHARATGDTFGFYFTGDDIPWGVETIEWGLNIKKYKQDALLAHGIDPSKAVEVTRLYLLPGSPRNAISILDGLVAKYYREKGMEAMYTTTMPMYAKTKGATTSGGMRSVLLVKELSHKFTKSNLGNKTVYQHSVNANNKQIALKTSSKFPTLLTVETFLRLNKNKELVPLPALRDKTIFINTHYRRSEKVAEMRFLIENLSKLLSEMQNIEANYVQTCCLNDSFWQKNNSSNKIRLRQMIAKTQITYEVSTKYRISKEKHIRTTINDILYRGDSYDNALSAIKIKDKKYHNVKDFERIRMTYATSKVFLSIDICPFGSFLKISGDADHVLKTAKILCFKKDQSLTDSLDSLYEKWCESLKIEKQHSIKFGLGKTVRE
;
A
#
# COMPACT_ATOMS: atom_id res chain seq x y z
N MET A 1 -6.13 -17.91 -33.42
CA MET A 1 -5.52 -17.41 -32.17
C MET A 1 -5.05 -15.99 -32.41
N THR A 2 -5.78 -15.01 -31.89
CA THR A 2 -5.57 -13.60 -32.21
C THR A 2 -4.46 -13.04 -31.33
N TYR A 3 -3.25 -12.90 -31.88
CA TYR A 3 -2.14 -12.22 -31.24
C TYR A 3 -2.54 -10.78 -30.90
N LEU A 4 -2.57 -10.43 -29.62
CA LEU A 4 -2.65 -9.05 -29.17
C LEU A 4 -1.34 -8.36 -29.58
N SER A 5 -1.39 -7.55 -30.65
CA SER A 5 -0.20 -6.86 -31.14
C SER A 5 0.38 -5.95 -30.04
N LEU A 6 1.70 -6.02 -29.85
CA LEU A 6 2.51 -5.20 -28.93
C LEU A 6 2.20 -3.69 -29.01
N SER A 7 1.74 -3.20 -30.16
CA SER A 7 1.34 -1.81 -30.40
C SER A 7 0.10 -1.37 -29.60
N ARG A 8 -0.80 -2.31 -29.24
CA ARG A 8 -2.00 -2.04 -28.43
C ARG A 8 -1.65 -1.97 -26.95
N LEU A 9 -0.70 -2.79 -26.50
CA LEU A 9 -0.20 -2.82 -25.12
C LEU A 9 0.46 -1.49 -24.72
N GLN A 10 1.25 -0.89 -25.61
CA GLN A 10 1.93 0.39 -25.37
C GLN A 10 0.97 1.60 -25.33
N ARG A 11 -0.16 1.48 -26.04
CA ARG A 11 -1.23 2.49 -26.04
C ARG A 11 -2.06 2.41 -24.75
N GLU A 12 -2.36 1.20 -24.26
CA GLU A 12 -3.04 1.00 -22.97
C GLU A 12 -2.12 1.33 -21.77
N GLN A 13 -0.81 1.08 -21.87
CA GLN A 13 0.19 1.48 -20.86
C GLN A 13 0.24 3.00 -20.63
N ASN A 14 0.05 3.80 -21.69
CA ASN A 14 -0.09 5.25 -21.57
C ASN A 14 -1.44 5.69 -20.97
N GLN A 15 -2.47 4.86 -21.07
CA GLN A 15 -3.80 5.08 -20.52
C GLN A 15 -3.86 4.82 -19.01
N LEU A 16 -3.06 3.88 -18.50
CA LEU A 16 -3.14 3.39 -17.11
C LEU A 16 -2.58 4.34 -16.03
N SER A 17 -1.91 5.44 -16.38
CA SER A 17 -1.43 6.46 -15.43
C SER A 17 -0.73 5.90 -14.17
N LEU A 18 0.10 4.85 -14.28
CA LEU A 18 0.78 4.24 -13.13
C LEU A 18 2.12 4.93 -12.84
N ASN A 19 2.30 5.44 -11.62
CA ASN A 19 3.59 5.93 -11.11
C ASN A 19 4.33 4.72 -10.56
N LEU A 20 5.45 4.45 -11.20
CA LEU A 20 6.39 3.41 -10.89
C LEU A 20 7.34 3.93 -9.83
N ILE A 21 7.20 3.41 -8.62
CA ILE A 21 8.05 3.79 -7.50
C ILE A 21 9.20 2.79 -7.45
N GLU A 22 10.40 3.31 -7.23
CA GLU A 22 11.59 2.54 -6.92
C GLU A 22 11.40 1.99 -5.51
N TYR A 23 11.11 0.69 -5.39
CA TYR A 23 10.78 0.06 -4.10
C TYR A 23 11.82 -1.01 -3.81
N SER A 24 12.74 -0.72 -2.89
CA SER A 24 13.62 -1.75 -2.36
C SER A 24 12.88 -2.52 -1.27
N LEU A 25 12.79 -3.83 -1.43
CA LEU A 25 12.30 -4.72 -0.38
C LEU A 25 13.12 -4.55 0.93
N GLU A 26 14.35 -4.03 0.86
CA GLU A 26 15.15 -3.73 2.05
C GLU A 26 14.76 -2.42 2.74
N GLU A 27 14.40 -1.39 1.97
CA GLU A 27 14.09 -0.06 2.49
C GLU A 27 12.72 -0.02 3.19
N GLU A 28 11.80 -0.88 2.75
CA GLU A 28 10.39 -0.89 3.15
C GLU A 28 10.01 -2.12 3.99
N TRP A 29 10.99 -3.00 4.26
CA TRP A 29 10.88 -4.01 5.31
C TRP A 29 10.78 -3.39 6.72
N GLN A 30 10.92 -2.07 6.85
CA GLN A 30 10.86 -1.40 8.14
C GLN A 30 9.50 -1.65 8.78
N SER A 31 9.53 -2.40 9.87
CA SER A 31 8.38 -2.65 10.73
C SER A 31 7.75 -1.32 11.12
N SER A 32 6.42 -1.22 10.98
CA SER A 32 5.70 -0.07 11.53
C SER A 32 6.02 0.04 13.01
N ARG A 33 6.59 1.17 13.45
CA ARG A 33 6.95 1.40 14.86
C ARG A 33 5.75 1.14 15.76
N LEU A 34 4.58 1.62 15.35
CA LEU A 34 3.32 1.39 16.05
C LEU A 34 3.01 -0.10 16.18
N ILE A 35 3.07 -0.87 15.08
CA ILE A 35 2.84 -2.33 15.13
C ILE A 35 3.90 -3.03 15.99
N GLY A 36 5.15 -2.57 15.94
CA GLY A 36 6.23 -3.08 16.79
C GLY A 36 5.94 -2.88 18.29
N GLU A 37 5.50 -1.68 18.68
CA GLU A 37 5.12 -1.38 20.07
C GLU A 37 3.86 -2.13 20.50
N LEU A 38 2.83 -2.19 19.64
CA LEU A 38 1.62 -2.98 19.92
C LEU A 38 1.97 -4.47 20.10
N ARG A 39 2.84 -5.04 19.27
CA ARG A 39 3.28 -6.43 19.40
C ARG A 39 3.98 -6.70 20.74
N LYS A 40 4.85 -5.78 21.21
CA LYS A 40 5.50 -5.91 22.52
C LYS A 40 4.50 -5.91 23.68
N ARG A 41 3.40 -5.17 23.56
CA ARG A 41 2.31 -5.13 24.54
C ARG A 41 1.38 -6.35 24.43
N VAL A 42 1.07 -6.81 23.22
CA VAL A 42 0.17 -7.95 22.95
C VAL A 42 0.80 -9.29 23.33
N TYR A 43 2.04 -9.55 22.89
CA TYR A 43 2.65 -10.89 23.00
C TYR A 43 2.69 -11.45 24.43
N PRO A 44 3.07 -10.68 25.47
CA PRO A 44 3.07 -11.17 26.86
C PRO A 44 1.68 -11.49 27.42
N LYS A 45 0.61 -10.96 26.80
CA LYS A 45 -0.78 -11.10 27.23
C LYS A 45 -1.51 -12.25 26.54
N LEU A 46 -0.87 -12.93 25.58
CA LEU A 46 -1.49 -14.04 24.85
C LEU A 46 -1.69 -15.25 25.78
N PRO A 47 -2.88 -15.85 25.81
CA PRO A 47 -3.11 -17.08 26.57
C PRO A 47 -2.32 -18.25 25.98
N SER A 48 -2.07 -19.27 26.80
CA SER A 48 -1.58 -20.57 26.36
C SER A 48 -2.75 -21.51 26.04
N GLY A 49 -2.54 -22.48 25.15
CA GLY A 49 -3.56 -23.45 24.78
C GLY A 49 -3.18 -24.29 23.55
N LEU A 50 -4.11 -25.14 23.12
CA LEU A 50 -3.96 -25.96 21.91
C LEU A 50 -4.43 -25.20 20.67
N PHE A 51 -3.76 -24.08 20.40
CA PHE A 51 -3.96 -23.24 19.23
C PHE A 51 -2.65 -22.56 18.85
N ASP A 52 -2.58 -21.94 17.68
CA ASP A 52 -1.40 -21.19 17.27
C ASP A 52 -1.37 -19.78 17.90
N PRO A 53 -0.41 -19.46 18.79
CA PRO A 53 -0.31 -18.13 19.36
C PRO A 53 0.02 -17.07 18.30
N GLN A 54 0.64 -17.44 17.17
CA GLN A 54 0.91 -16.49 16.09
C GLN A 54 -0.35 -16.07 15.33
N ASP A 55 -1.30 -16.99 15.10
CA ASP A 55 -2.62 -16.65 14.57
C ASP A 55 -3.35 -15.65 15.48
N LEU A 56 -3.39 -15.90 16.79
CA LEU A 56 -4.01 -14.98 17.75
C LEU A 56 -3.32 -13.60 17.78
N GLU A 57 -1.99 -13.58 17.74
CA GLU A 57 -1.20 -12.35 17.66
C GLU A 57 -1.59 -11.53 16.42
N HIS A 58 -1.62 -12.15 15.24
CA HIS A 58 -1.97 -11.46 13.99
C HIS A 58 -3.42 -10.97 13.98
N GLN A 59 -4.37 -11.80 14.42
CA GLN A 59 -5.78 -11.40 14.52
C GLN A 59 -5.97 -10.21 15.45
N THR A 60 -5.32 -10.25 16.62
CA THR A 60 -5.33 -9.14 17.59
C THR A 60 -4.79 -7.86 16.96
N LEU A 61 -3.62 -7.94 16.32
CA LEU A 61 -3.01 -6.78 15.67
C LEU A 61 -3.87 -6.22 14.53
N PHE A 62 -4.54 -7.06 13.74
CA PHE A 62 -5.46 -6.60 12.69
C PHE A 62 -6.68 -5.90 13.29
N ARG A 63 -7.25 -6.46 14.35
CA ARG A 63 -8.43 -5.91 15.01
C ARG A 63 -8.13 -4.57 15.70
N LEU A 64 -6.93 -4.40 16.25
CA LEU A 64 -6.46 -3.12 16.79
C LEU A 64 -6.37 -2.01 15.74
N THR A 65 -6.22 -2.34 14.44
CA THR A 65 -6.17 -1.32 13.37
C THR A 65 -7.47 -0.55 13.18
N THR A 66 -8.60 -1.02 13.74
CA THR A 66 -9.88 -0.33 13.63
C THR A 66 -10.03 0.83 14.63
N TYR A 67 -9.11 0.95 15.59
CA TYR A 67 -9.09 2.01 16.59
C TYR A 67 -8.24 3.19 16.13
N ASP A 68 -8.43 4.36 16.72
CA ASP A 68 -7.43 5.43 16.69
C ASP A 68 -6.19 4.94 17.45
N PRO A 69 -4.96 5.01 16.89
CA PRO A 69 -3.75 4.62 17.59
C PRO A 69 -3.58 5.23 18.98
N ASN A 70 -4.04 6.47 19.17
CA ASN A 70 -3.90 7.19 20.44
C ASN A 70 -4.84 6.65 21.53
N ASP A 71 -5.91 5.96 21.14
CA ASP A 71 -6.93 5.43 22.05
C ASP A 71 -6.65 3.97 22.46
N ILE A 72 -5.56 3.35 21.98
CA ILE A 72 -5.24 1.95 22.27
C ILE A 72 -4.59 1.80 23.65
N THR A 73 -5.42 1.54 24.65
CA THR A 73 -5.02 1.23 26.03
C THR A 73 -4.74 -0.27 26.25
N ASP A 74 -4.21 -0.63 27.42
CA ASP A 74 -3.96 -2.04 27.76
C ASP A 74 -5.26 -2.82 27.95
N GLU A 75 -6.32 -2.17 28.42
CA GLU A 75 -7.66 -2.73 28.54
C GLU A 75 -8.25 -3.03 27.15
N THR A 76 -8.03 -2.12 26.18
CA THR A 76 -8.42 -2.32 24.78
C THR A 76 -7.73 -3.55 24.20
N ILE A 77 -6.43 -3.71 24.47
CA ILE A 77 -5.66 -4.88 24.05
C ILE A 77 -6.23 -6.16 24.67
N ASP A 78 -6.51 -6.17 25.97
CA ASP A 78 -7.03 -7.35 26.66
C ASP A 78 -8.42 -7.75 26.14
N GLU A 79 -9.28 -6.77 25.85
CA GLU A 79 -10.59 -7.00 25.24
C GLU A 79 -10.47 -7.64 23.87
N VAL A 80 -9.61 -7.09 23.01
CA VAL A 80 -9.39 -7.60 21.66
C VAL A 80 -8.78 -9.01 21.70
N ILE A 81 -7.82 -9.29 22.59
CA ILE A 81 -7.26 -10.63 22.76
C ILE A 81 -8.36 -11.62 23.14
N ARG A 82 -9.22 -11.29 24.11
CA ARG A 82 -10.34 -12.16 24.52
C ARG A 82 -11.32 -12.40 23.38
N GLU A 83 -11.65 -11.36 22.61
CA GLU A 83 -12.54 -11.46 21.44
C GLU A 83 -11.97 -12.41 20.38
N GLN A 84 -10.72 -12.17 19.95
CA GLN A 84 -10.10 -12.94 18.87
C GLN A 84 -9.76 -14.37 19.32
N HIS A 85 -9.41 -14.58 20.59
CA HIS A 85 -9.24 -15.92 21.16
C HIS A 85 -10.55 -16.72 21.15
N ALA A 86 -11.68 -16.11 21.49
CA ALA A 86 -12.98 -16.78 21.41
C ALA A 86 -13.34 -17.20 19.98
N ILE A 87 -12.96 -16.40 18.97
CA ILE A 87 -13.13 -16.75 17.55
C ILE A 87 -12.29 -17.98 17.19
N ILE A 88 -11.03 -18.03 17.63
CA ILE A 88 -10.14 -19.18 17.40
C ILE A 88 -10.67 -20.44 18.07
N GLU A 89 -11.04 -20.37 19.34
CA GLU A 89 -11.58 -21.53 20.07
C GLU A 89 -12.88 -22.05 19.45
N ASN A 90 -13.80 -21.16 19.07
CA ASN A 90 -15.00 -21.56 18.34
C ASN A 90 -14.67 -22.26 17.02
N ARG A 91 -13.69 -21.75 16.27
CA ARG A 91 -13.25 -22.34 15.00
C ARG A 91 -12.63 -23.73 15.18
N LEU A 92 -11.84 -23.90 16.24
CA LEU A 92 -11.15 -25.16 16.57
C LEU A 92 -12.03 -26.17 17.33
N SER A 93 -13.22 -25.77 17.82
CA SER A 93 -14.15 -26.64 18.55
C SER A 93 -14.55 -27.91 17.78
N SER A 94 -14.57 -27.84 16.45
CA SER A 94 -14.91 -28.96 15.57
C SER A 94 -13.69 -29.80 15.14
N VAL A 95 -12.50 -29.53 15.66
CA VAL A 95 -11.25 -30.24 15.32
C VAL A 95 -11.02 -31.29 16.40
N SER A 96 -11.14 -32.57 16.05
CA SER A 96 -11.09 -33.69 17.00
C SER A 96 -9.70 -33.94 17.59
N ASP A 97 -8.62 -33.79 16.80
CA ASP A 97 -7.27 -34.16 17.22
C ASP A 97 -6.33 -32.96 17.42
N ARG A 98 -6.76 -32.01 18.27
CA ARG A 98 -5.97 -30.80 18.58
C ARG A 98 -4.64 -31.13 19.25
N GLU A 99 -4.59 -32.15 20.11
CA GLU A 99 -3.36 -32.53 20.80
C GLU A 99 -2.27 -32.99 19.82
N TYR A 100 -2.64 -33.81 18.83
CA TYR A 100 -1.70 -34.23 17.80
C TYR A 100 -1.23 -33.06 16.92
N LEU A 101 -2.16 -32.19 16.48
CA LEU A 101 -1.83 -31.03 15.62
C LEU A 101 -0.90 -30.03 16.31
N PHE A 102 -1.10 -29.81 17.61
CA PHE A 102 -0.35 -28.84 18.41
C PHE A 102 0.72 -29.50 19.30
N ARG A 103 1.09 -30.76 19.02
CA ARG A 103 2.10 -31.53 19.78
C ARG A 103 3.45 -30.82 19.90
N GLY A 104 3.77 -29.91 18.98
CA GLY A 104 4.96 -29.07 19.05
C GLY A 104 5.13 -28.25 20.33
N PHE A 105 4.03 -27.99 21.05
CA PHE A 105 4.05 -27.26 22.32
C PHE A 105 4.27 -28.16 23.55
N ASN A 106 4.14 -29.48 23.43
CA ASN A 106 4.34 -30.39 24.57
C ASN A 106 5.83 -30.56 24.96
N HIS A 107 6.75 -30.06 24.13
CA HIS A 107 8.21 -30.13 24.27
C HIS A 107 8.82 -31.55 24.35
N ARG A 108 8.01 -32.59 24.18
CA ARG A 108 8.40 -34.02 24.24
C ARG A 108 8.39 -34.70 22.89
N SER A 109 7.64 -34.16 21.92
CA SER A 109 7.59 -34.69 20.56
C SER A 109 8.98 -34.70 19.92
N LYS A 110 9.27 -35.79 19.19
CA LYS A 110 10.59 -36.06 18.61
C LYS A 110 10.79 -35.39 17.25
N ASP A 111 9.68 -35.04 16.62
CA ASP A 111 9.49 -34.56 15.25
C ASP A 111 9.16 -33.06 15.25
N LEU A 112 7.99 -32.68 15.79
CA LEU A 112 7.59 -31.29 15.98
C LEU A 112 7.98 -30.85 17.40
N ASN A 113 8.98 -29.98 17.53
CA ASN A 113 9.37 -29.51 18.86
C ASN A 113 9.81 -28.05 18.84
N THR A 114 9.10 -27.20 19.58
CA THR A 114 9.41 -25.76 19.64
C THR A 114 10.73 -25.43 20.35
N ARG A 115 11.22 -26.29 21.26
CA ARG A 115 12.54 -26.13 21.91
C ARG A 115 13.66 -26.73 21.05
N ASP A 116 13.46 -27.96 20.61
CA ASP A 116 14.45 -28.75 19.87
C ASP A 116 14.11 -28.84 18.38
N ARG A 117 13.93 -27.68 17.74
CA ARG A 117 13.54 -27.63 16.32
C ARG A 117 14.58 -28.28 15.42
N LEU A 118 14.18 -29.34 14.73
CA LEU A 118 14.97 -29.99 13.66
C LEU A 118 15.22 -29.02 12.50
N GLU A 119 16.16 -29.36 11.62
CA GLU A 119 16.42 -28.66 10.37
C GLU A 119 16.14 -29.58 9.19
N LEU A 120 15.41 -29.11 8.19
CA LEU A 120 15.22 -29.87 6.97
C LEU A 120 16.49 -29.85 6.12
N LYS A 121 16.86 -31.03 5.62
CA LYS A 121 17.91 -31.24 4.64
C LYS A 121 17.35 -31.97 3.42
N HIS A 122 17.90 -31.62 2.27
CA HIS A 122 17.58 -32.23 1.00
C HIS A 122 18.85 -32.86 0.44
N ASP A 123 18.84 -34.19 0.27
CA ASP A 123 19.93 -34.93 -0.37
C ASP A 123 19.38 -35.72 -1.56
N LYS A 124 19.80 -35.32 -2.77
CA LYS A 124 19.33 -35.84 -4.05
C LYS A 124 17.80 -35.79 -4.20
N ASN A 125 17.12 -36.89 -3.89
CA ASN A 125 15.68 -37.08 -4.01
C ASN A 125 15.01 -37.36 -2.65
N ARG A 126 15.76 -37.32 -1.54
CA ARG A 126 15.25 -37.61 -0.19
C ARG A 126 15.30 -36.36 0.68
N LEU A 127 14.26 -36.18 1.48
CA LEU A 127 14.12 -35.08 2.43
C LEU A 127 14.16 -35.67 3.83
N TYR A 128 14.90 -35.00 4.72
CA TYR A 128 15.02 -35.45 6.11
C TYR A 128 15.02 -34.25 7.05
N ALA A 129 14.37 -34.39 8.20
CA ALA A 129 14.51 -33.47 9.31
C ALA A 129 15.57 -34.01 10.27
N THR A 130 16.63 -33.24 10.54
CA THR A 130 17.76 -33.67 11.37
C THR A 130 18.11 -32.66 12.46
N GLY A 131 18.60 -33.15 13.58
CA GLY A 131 19.00 -32.35 14.72
C GLY A 131 18.98 -33.17 16.01
N PHE A 132 19.76 -32.77 17.01
CA PHE A 132 19.75 -33.38 18.35
C PHE A 132 19.93 -34.92 18.33
N GLY A 133 20.81 -35.43 17.45
CA GLY A 133 21.09 -36.86 17.30
C GLY A 133 19.98 -37.66 16.59
N ARG A 134 19.03 -36.99 15.95
CA ARG A 134 17.87 -37.62 15.28
C ARG A 134 17.87 -37.27 13.79
N THR A 135 17.35 -38.19 12.99
CA THR A 135 17.04 -38.00 11.57
C THR A 135 15.71 -38.68 11.29
N ILE A 136 14.75 -37.93 10.76
CA ILE A 136 13.40 -38.38 10.46
C ILE A 136 13.14 -38.12 8.99
N GLU A 137 12.68 -39.13 8.25
CA GLU A 137 12.38 -38.98 6.82
C GLU A 137 11.11 -38.16 6.61
N VAL A 138 11.18 -37.24 5.66
CA VAL A 138 10.12 -36.30 5.30
C VAL A 138 9.71 -36.56 3.85
N GLU A 139 8.42 -36.53 3.60
CA GLU A 139 7.85 -36.75 2.29
C GLU A 139 7.22 -35.46 1.77
N PHE A 140 7.53 -35.09 0.53
CA PHE A 140 6.88 -34.01 -0.20
C PHE A 140 5.83 -34.61 -1.13
N ARG A 141 4.56 -34.26 -0.92
CA ARG A 141 3.44 -34.85 -1.65
C ARG A 141 2.45 -33.79 -2.08
N LYS A 142 1.75 -34.04 -3.20
CA LYS A 142 0.53 -33.29 -3.54
C LYS A 142 -0.60 -33.80 -2.64
N ILE A 143 -1.33 -32.89 -2.01
CA ILE A 143 -2.49 -33.20 -1.18
C ILE A 143 -3.71 -33.28 -2.08
N THR A 144 -4.41 -34.41 -2.01
CA THR A 144 -5.65 -34.68 -2.77
C THR A 144 -6.86 -34.86 -1.86
N ASP A 145 -6.65 -35.01 -0.55
CA ASP A 145 -7.73 -35.11 0.43
C ASP A 145 -8.31 -33.73 0.77
N ASP A 146 -9.56 -33.51 0.38
CA ASP A 146 -10.29 -32.27 0.61
C ASP A 146 -10.49 -31.95 2.10
N ALA A 147 -10.61 -32.98 2.95
CA ALA A 147 -10.78 -32.78 4.39
C ALA A 147 -9.52 -32.16 5.01
N THR A 148 -8.34 -32.67 4.64
CA THR A 148 -7.03 -32.12 5.02
C THR A 148 -6.85 -30.70 4.48
N ILE A 149 -7.19 -30.44 3.22
CA ILE A 149 -7.08 -29.09 2.64
C ILE A 149 -7.96 -28.11 3.43
N ARG A 150 -9.22 -28.47 3.67
CA ARG A 150 -10.18 -27.65 4.43
C ARG A 150 -9.74 -27.43 5.88
N LEU A 151 -9.14 -28.42 6.54
CA LEU A 151 -8.57 -28.26 7.88
C LEU A 151 -7.56 -27.10 7.88
N PHE A 152 -6.59 -27.11 6.96
CA PHE A 152 -5.57 -26.07 6.91
C PHE A 152 -6.13 -24.71 6.46
N THR A 153 -7.00 -24.68 5.46
CA THR A 153 -7.51 -23.41 4.91
C THR A 153 -8.62 -22.76 5.72
N GLU A 154 -9.43 -23.53 6.44
CA GLU A 154 -10.62 -23.01 7.14
C GLU A 154 -10.49 -23.05 8.66
N LYS A 155 -9.67 -23.95 9.22
CA LYS A 155 -9.57 -24.16 10.67
C LYS A 155 -8.23 -23.74 11.26
N LEU A 156 -7.12 -23.95 10.55
CA LEU A 156 -5.79 -23.62 11.08
C LEU A 156 -5.25 -22.27 10.59
N HIS A 157 -5.73 -21.73 9.46
CA HIS A 157 -5.16 -20.52 8.86
C HIS A 157 -6.20 -19.42 8.58
N TYR A 158 -6.43 -18.53 9.55
CA TYR A 158 -7.52 -17.53 9.51
C TYR A 158 -7.36 -16.38 8.51
N ILE A 159 -6.13 -16.03 8.19
CA ILE A 159 -5.81 -14.81 7.44
C ILE A 159 -5.95 -14.99 5.93
N HIS A 160 -6.26 -16.20 5.46
CA HIS A 160 -6.40 -16.52 4.05
C HIS A 160 -7.79 -17.08 3.77
N HIS A 161 -8.26 -16.85 2.55
CA HIS A 161 -9.46 -17.48 2.04
C HIS A 161 -9.11 -18.88 1.52
N ALA A 162 -10.01 -19.85 1.71
CA ALA A 162 -9.85 -21.17 1.11
C ALA A 162 -9.78 -21.06 -0.43
N ARG A 163 -8.71 -21.55 -1.03
CA ARG A 163 -8.55 -21.56 -2.49
C ARG A 163 -9.21 -22.81 -3.03
N ALA A 164 -10.05 -22.66 -4.05
CA ALA A 164 -10.88 -23.74 -4.56
C ALA A 164 -10.36 -24.34 -5.88
N THR A 165 -9.33 -23.75 -6.52
CA THR A 165 -9.07 -24.04 -7.95
C THR A 165 -7.62 -24.40 -8.30
N GLY A 166 -6.72 -24.57 -7.34
CA GLY A 166 -5.32 -24.93 -7.62
C GLY A 166 -4.76 -26.07 -6.76
N ASP A 167 -3.50 -26.43 -7.05
CA ASP A 167 -2.83 -27.54 -6.39
C ASP A 167 -2.52 -27.21 -4.92
N THR A 168 -2.51 -28.24 -4.08
CA THR A 168 -2.05 -28.14 -2.68
C THR A 168 -0.89 -29.10 -2.48
N PHE A 169 0.17 -28.66 -1.82
CA PHE A 169 1.35 -29.45 -1.50
C PHE A 169 1.58 -29.50 0.00
N GLY A 170 2.16 -30.60 0.49
CA GLY A 170 2.47 -30.74 1.90
C GLY A 170 3.73 -31.53 2.20
N PHE A 171 4.28 -31.26 3.39
CA PHE A 171 5.29 -32.09 4.02
C PHE A 171 4.69 -33.00 5.07
N TYR A 172 5.11 -34.27 5.04
CA TYR A 172 4.70 -35.30 5.98
C TYR A 172 5.95 -35.87 6.64
N PHE A 173 5.87 -36.27 7.91
CA PHE A 173 6.83 -37.25 8.40
C PHE A 173 6.39 -38.62 7.90
N THR A 174 7.35 -39.49 7.60
CA THR A 174 7.03 -40.82 7.06
C THR A 174 6.12 -41.57 8.02
N GLY A 175 4.94 -41.98 7.54
CA GLY A 175 3.91 -42.65 8.33
C GLY A 175 2.83 -41.74 8.93
N ASP A 176 2.97 -40.41 8.84
CA ASP A 176 1.90 -39.48 9.21
C ASP A 176 0.87 -39.33 8.08
N ASP A 177 -0.42 -39.31 8.43
CA ASP A 177 -1.52 -39.03 7.49
C ASP A 177 -1.80 -37.53 7.32
N ILE A 178 -1.37 -36.71 8.28
CA ILE A 178 -1.60 -35.26 8.29
C ILE A 178 -0.29 -34.54 7.98
N PRO A 179 -0.28 -33.60 7.02
CA PRO A 179 0.90 -32.82 6.73
C PRO A 179 1.22 -31.88 7.90
N TRP A 180 2.49 -31.63 8.16
CA TRP A 180 2.91 -30.63 9.14
C TRP A 180 3.24 -29.27 8.50
N GLY A 181 3.34 -29.20 7.18
CA GLY A 181 3.49 -27.95 6.45
C GLY A 181 2.73 -28.00 5.14
N VAL A 182 1.97 -26.95 4.81
CA VAL A 182 1.08 -26.92 3.65
C VAL A 182 1.26 -25.64 2.84
N GLU A 183 1.17 -25.77 1.53
CA GLU A 183 1.17 -24.65 0.58
C GLU A 183 0.07 -24.84 -0.46
N THR A 184 -0.70 -23.79 -0.72
CA THR A 184 -1.78 -23.80 -1.72
C THR A 184 -1.46 -22.88 -2.88
N ILE A 185 -1.95 -23.25 -4.06
CA ILE A 185 -1.67 -22.55 -5.31
C ILE A 185 -2.95 -22.00 -5.91
N GLU A 186 -2.86 -20.84 -6.56
CA GLU A 186 -3.88 -20.33 -7.47
C GLU A 186 -3.25 -20.02 -8.83
N TRP A 187 -3.96 -20.32 -9.92
CA TRP A 187 -3.52 -19.94 -11.26
C TRP A 187 -3.62 -18.44 -11.48
N GLY A 188 -2.65 -17.85 -12.17
CA GLY A 188 -2.59 -16.41 -12.43
C GLY A 188 -3.80 -15.87 -13.22
N LEU A 189 -4.55 -16.71 -13.93
CA LEU A 189 -5.80 -16.33 -14.59
C LEU A 189 -7.00 -16.19 -13.63
N ASN A 190 -6.95 -16.83 -12.47
CA ASN A 190 -8.07 -16.87 -11.52
C ASN A 190 -7.97 -15.81 -10.41
N ILE A 191 -6.90 -15.00 -10.45
CA ILE A 191 -6.66 -13.93 -9.47
C ILE A 191 -7.34 -12.60 -9.87
N LYS A 192 -7.27 -11.62 -8.96
CA LYS A 192 -7.75 -10.26 -9.20
C LYS A 192 -7.02 -9.58 -10.38
N LYS A 193 -7.77 -8.86 -11.23
CA LYS A 193 -7.28 -8.18 -12.44
C LYS A 193 -6.00 -7.37 -12.23
N TYR A 194 -5.90 -6.63 -11.13
CA TYR A 194 -4.72 -5.81 -10.85
C TYR A 194 -3.43 -6.61 -10.69
N LYS A 195 -3.50 -7.87 -10.23
CA LYS A 195 -2.33 -8.75 -10.14
C LYS A 195 -1.93 -9.24 -11.53
N GLN A 196 -2.91 -9.54 -12.40
CA GLN A 196 -2.66 -9.90 -13.80
C GLN A 196 -2.00 -8.76 -14.56
N ASP A 197 -2.45 -7.52 -14.35
CA ASP A 197 -1.85 -6.33 -14.93
C ASP A 197 -0.39 -6.14 -14.48
N ALA A 198 -0.11 -6.41 -13.20
CA ALA A 198 1.25 -6.35 -12.69
C ALA A 198 2.16 -7.41 -13.34
N LEU A 199 1.69 -8.66 -13.47
CA LEU A 199 2.44 -9.71 -14.17
C LEU A 199 2.77 -9.30 -15.61
N LEU A 200 1.77 -8.81 -16.36
CA LEU A 200 1.95 -8.34 -17.74
C LEU A 200 2.95 -7.18 -17.83
N ALA A 201 2.90 -6.23 -16.91
CA ALA A 201 3.84 -5.11 -16.86
C ALA A 201 5.28 -5.57 -16.59
N HIS A 202 5.45 -6.65 -15.83
CA HIS A 202 6.74 -7.32 -15.65
C HIS A 202 7.08 -8.29 -16.80
N GLY A 203 6.33 -8.31 -17.91
CA GLY A 203 6.59 -9.21 -19.03
C GLY A 203 6.46 -10.67 -18.62
N ILE A 204 5.42 -11.00 -17.86
CA ILE A 204 5.06 -12.36 -17.46
C ILE A 204 3.64 -12.59 -17.96
N ASP A 205 3.42 -13.67 -18.69
CA ASP A 205 2.07 -14.08 -19.09
C ASP A 205 1.30 -14.58 -17.85
N PRO A 206 0.14 -13.98 -17.48
CA PRO A 206 -0.67 -14.44 -16.35
C PRO A 206 -1.11 -15.91 -16.46
N SER A 207 -1.24 -16.46 -17.68
CA SER A 207 -1.55 -17.87 -17.91
C SER A 207 -0.40 -18.81 -17.54
N LYS A 208 0.82 -18.26 -17.43
CA LYS A 208 2.04 -18.98 -17.05
C LYS A 208 2.59 -18.51 -15.71
N ALA A 209 1.75 -17.94 -14.85
CA ALA A 209 2.11 -17.57 -13.49
C ALA A 209 1.23 -18.30 -12.47
N VAL A 210 1.80 -18.60 -11.30
CA VAL A 210 1.07 -19.14 -10.16
C VAL A 210 1.26 -18.29 -8.91
N GLU A 211 0.17 -18.07 -8.18
CA GLU A 211 0.21 -17.49 -6.85
C GLU A 211 0.33 -18.57 -5.80
N VAL A 212 1.39 -18.50 -5.00
CA VAL A 212 1.58 -19.30 -3.81
C VAL A 212 0.93 -18.63 -2.62
N THR A 213 0.22 -19.41 -1.81
CA THR A 213 -0.13 -19.06 -0.44
C THR A 213 0.47 -20.08 0.50
N ARG A 214 1.49 -19.61 1.22
CA ARG A 214 2.10 -20.34 2.33
C ARG A 214 1.06 -20.46 3.43
N LEU A 215 0.50 -21.65 3.58
CA LEU A 215 -0.37 -21.94 4.71
C LEU A 215 0.48 -22.23 5.94
N TYR A 216 -0.22 -22.45 7.03
CA TYR A 216 0.31 -22.71 8.34
C TYR A 216 1.30 -23.88 8.34
N LEU A 217 2.44 -23.69 9.01
CA LEU A 217 3.29 -24.80 9.45
C LEU A 217 2.93 -25.12 10.89
N LEU A 218 2.70 -26.39 11.19
CA LEU A 218 2.42 -26.82 12.56
C LEU A 218 3.55 -26.38 13.51
N PRO A 219 3.22 -26.10 14.79
CA PRO A 219 4.21 -25.60 15.74
C PRO A 219 5.37 -26.59 15.90
N GLY A 220 6.58 -26.07 16.07
CA GLY A 220 7.77 -26.91 16.21
C GLY A 220 8.26 -27.55 14.91
N SER A 221 7.65 -27.21 13.76
CA SER A 221 8.11 -27.62 12.43
C SER A 221 9.61 -27.36 12.22
N PRO A 222 10.27 -28.20 11.41
CA PRO A 222 11.67 -28.01 11.06
C PRO A 222 11.98 -26.58 10.60
N ARG A 223 13.16 -26.09 10.98
CA ARG A 223 13.73 -24.83 10.45
C ARG A 223 13.87 -24.94 8.94
N ASN A 224 13.91 -23.79 8.26
CA ASN A 224 14.05 -23.61 6.81
C ASN A 224 12.94 -24.23 5.91
N ALA A 225 11.92 -24.87 6.49
CA ALA A 225 10.85 -25.58 5.78
C ALA A 225 10.19 -24.78 4.65
N ILE A 226 9.83 -23.52 4.90
CA ILE A 226 9.21 -22.65 3.87
C ILE A 226 10.10 -22.55 2.63
N SER A 227 11.41 -22.36 2.80
CA SER A 227 12.32 -22.17 1.68
C SER A 227 12.50 -23.44 0.85
N ILE A 228 12.43 -24.61 1.48
CA ILE A 228 12.51 -25.89 0.78
C ILE A 228 11.18 -26.20 0.09
N LEU A 229 10.04 -25.92 0.76
CA LEU A 229 8.70 -26.09 0.18
C LEU A 229 8.53 -25.24 -1.08
N ASP A 230 8.76 -23.93 -0.97
CA ASP A 230 8.74 -23.00 -2.11
C ASP A 230 9.66 -23.50 -3.24
N GLY A 231 10.84 -24.04 -2.90
CA GLY A 231 11.82 -24.52 -3.87
C GLY A 231 11.37 -25.77 -4.64
N LEU A 232 10.71 -26.71 -3.96
CA LEU A 232 10.16 -27.94 -4.57
C LEU A 232 8.93 -27.61 -5.43
N VAL A 233 8.06 -26.72 -4.96
CA VAL A 233 6.91 -26.22 -5.73
C VAL A 233 7.38 -25.44 -6.97
N ALA A 234 8.39 -24.59 -6.82
CA ALA A 234 9.02 -23.89 -7.95
C ALA A 234 9.59 -24.86 -8.98
N LYS A 235 10.25 -25.95 -8.54
CA LYS A 235 10.74 -27.00 -9.44
C LYS A 235 9.58 -27.66 -10.19
N TYR A 236 8.52 -28.06 -9.48
CA TYR A 236 7.32 -28.68 -10.06
C TYR A 236 6.69 -27.81 -11.16
N TYR A 237 6.48 -26.52 -10.90
CA TYR A 237 5.87 -25.62 -11.89
C TYR A 237 6.83 -25.22 -13.02
N ARG A 238 8.13 -25.17 -12.76
CA ARG A 238 9.15 -24.97 -13.81
C ARG A 238 9.09 -26.09 -14.84
N GLU A 239 9.02 -27.35 -14.39
CA GLU A 239 8.91 -28.54 -15.26
C GLU A 239 7.60 -28.55 -16.07
N LYS A 240 6.56 -27.87 -15.59
CA LYS A 240 5.29 -27.63 -16.31
C LYS A 240 5.30 -26.41 -17.25
N GLY A 241 6.43 -25.73 -17.40
CA GLY A 241 6.57 -24.59 -18.31
C GLY A 241 6.06 -23.25 -17.77
N MET A 242 5.82 -23.14 -16.46
CA MET A 242 5.44 -21.86 -15.84
C MET A 242 6.60 -20.87 -15.87
N GLU A 243 6.29 -19.58 -16.04
CA GLU A 243 7.26 -18.49 -16.13
C GLU A 243 7.54 -17.85 -14.78
N ALA A 244 6.56 -17.80 -13.88
CA ALA A 244 6.72 -17.14 -12.59
C ALA A 244 5.88 -17.78 -11.47
N MET A 245 6.38 -17.56 -10.25
CA MET A 245 5.73 -17.88 -9.00
C MET A 245 5.75 -16.63 -8.12
N TYR A 246 4.64 -16.29 -7.48
CA TYR A 246 4.55 -15.09 -6.65
C TYR A 246 3.71 -15.30 -5.40
N THR A 247 3.90 -14.49 -4.38
CA THR A 247 3.19 -14.57 -3.10
C THR A 247 2.87 -13.18 -2.58
N THR A 248 1.81 -13.08 -1.77
CA THR A 248 1.48 -11.88 -1.01
C THR A 248 2.24 -11.87 0.32
N THR A 249 2.78 -10.73 0.71
CA THR A 249 3.47 -10.54 1.99
C THR A 249 3.01 -9.27 2.68
N MET A 250 2.98 -9.26 4.01
CA MET A 250 2.62 -8.08 4.81
C MET A 250 3.82 -7.71 5.71
N PRO A 251 4.82 -6.97 5.20
CA PRO A 251 6.11 -6.81 5.88
C PRO A 251 6.02 -6.31 7.32
N MET A 252 5.09 -5.41 7.62
CA MET A 252 4.95 -4.87 8.99
C MET A 252 4.48 -5.91 10.02
N TYR A 253 3.80 -6.97 9.56
CA TYR A 253 3.35 -8.08 10.40
C TYR A 253 4.34 -9.26 10.40
N ALA A 254 5.34 -9.24 9.53
CA ALA A 254 6.32 -10.29 9.42
C ALA A 254 7.33 -10.22 10.57
N LYS A 255 7.59 -11.37 11.20
CA LYS A 255 8.60 -11.48 12.27
C LYS A 255 10.03 -11.42 11.70
N THR A 256 10.25 -11.97 10.50
CA THR A 256 11.56 -11.93 9.83
C THR A 256 11.41 -11.79 8.30
N LYS A 257 12.41 -11.14 7.69
CA LYS A 257 12.56 -11.05 6.22
C LYS A 257 12.74 -12.42 5.59
N GLY A 258 13.52 -13.27 6.27
CA GLY A 258 13.81 -14.63 5.86
C GLY A 258 12.53 -15.43 5.61
N ALA A 259 11.61 -15.50 6.59
CA ALA A 259 10.37 -16.26 6.46
C ALA A 259 9.46 -15.81 5.29
N THR A 260 9.65 -14.58 4.82
CA THR A 260 8.75 -13.91 3.88
C THR A 260 9.31 -13.87 2.45
N THR A 261 10.64 -13.91 2.32
CA THR A 261 11.37 -13.94 1.03
C THR A 261 12.05 -15.29 0.76
N SER A 262 11.75 -16.29 1.60
CA SER A 262 12.05 -17.70 1.39
C SER A 262 11.76 -18.15 -0.04
N GLY A 263 12.48 -19.18 -0.51
CA GLY A 263 12.24 -19.73 -1.84
C GLY A 263 12.72 -18.89 -3.02
N GLY A 264 13.36 -17.73 -2.76
CA GLY A 264 13.91 -16.87 -3.81
C GLY A 264 12.93 -15.85 -4.39
N MET A 265 11.73 -15.69 -3.82
CA MET A 265 10.76 -14.66 -4.17
C MET A 265 11.18 -13.27 -3.64
N ARG A 266 12.24 -12.73 -4.23
CA ARG A 266 12.91 -11.48 -3.81
C ARG A 266 12.52 -10.27 -4.64
N SER A 267 11.99 -10.49 -5.84
CA SER A 267 11.58 -9.39 -6.72
C SER A 267 10.19 -8.88 -6.32
N VAL A 268 9.99 -7.57 -6.29
CA VAL A 268 8.68 -7.00 -5.99
C VAL A 268 7.84 -6.98 -7.27
N LEU A 269 6.64 -7.57 -7.22
CA LEU A 269 5.66 -7.58 -8.31
C LEU A 269 4.78 -6.32 -8.25
N LEU A 270 4.22 -6.03 -7.08
CA LEU A 270 3.43 -4.82 -6.83
C LEU A 270 3.35 -4.54 -5.34
N VAL A 271 3.03 -3.29 -5.00
CA VAL A 271 2.74 -2.85 -3.63
C VAL A 271 1.34 -2.26 -3.61
N LYS A 272 0.59 -2.57 -2.57
CA LYS A 272 -0.76 -2.03 -2.36
C LYS A 272 -0.95 -1.64 -0.90
N GLU A 273 -1.83 -0.68 -0.68
CA GLU A 273 -2.33 -0.39 0.66
C GLU A 273 -3.13 -1.58 1.20
N LEU A 274 -2.91 -1.88 2.46
CA LEU A 274 -3.61 -2.88 3.23
C LEU A 274 -4.63 -2.17 4.12
N SER A 275 -5.88 -2.62 4.04
CA SER A 275 -6.93 -2.24 4.97
C SER A 275 -7.64 -3.51 5.40
N HIS A 276 -7.78 -3.67 6.71
CA HIS A 276 -8.51 -4.77 7.30
C HIS A 276 -9.99 -4.40 7.39
N LYS A 277 -10.84 -5.39 7.13
CA LYS A 277 -12.29 -5.26 7.23
C LYS A 277 -12.79 -6.35 8.15
N PHE A 278 -13.84 -6.06 8.91
CA PHE A 278 -14.43 -7.01 9.84
C PHE A 278 -15.93 -7.09 9.68
N THR A 279 -16.46 -8.30 9.82
CA THR A 279 -17.89 -8.60 9.82
C THR A 279 -18.33 -8.97 11.22
N LYS A 280 -19.54 -8.56 11.60
CA LYS A 280 -20.14 -8.90 12.89
C LYS A 280 -20.55 -10.38 12.88
N SER A 281 -20.25 -11.10 13.95
CA SER A 281 -20.71 -12.47 14.20
C SER A 281 -21.16 -12.60 15.65
N ASN A 282 -22.08 -13.52 15.93
CA ASN A 282 -22.48 -13.84 17.30
C ASN A 282 -21.84 -15.17 17.70
N LEU A 283 -21.20 -15.20 18.86
CA LEU A 283 -20.70 -16.41 19.52
C LEU A 283 -21.38 -16.51 20.89
N GLY A 284 -22.41 -17.36 20.99
CA GLY A 284 -23.34 -17.36 22.11
C GLY A 284 -24.00 -15.99 22.27
N ASN A 285 -23.94 -15.42 23.49
CA ASN A 285 -24.51 -14.11 23.81
C ASN A 285 -23.56 -12.93 23.53
N LYS A 286 -22.38 -13.17 22.95
CA LYS A 286 -21.39 -12.13 22.65
C LYS A 286 -21.34 -11.83 21.16
N THR A 287 -21.40 -10.54 20.84
CA THR A 287 -21.01 -10.05 19.52
C THR A 287 -19.48 -10.05 19.42
N VAL A 288 -18.95 -10.57 18.32
CA VAL A 288 -17.52 -10.54 17.98
C VAL A 288 -17.31 -10.03 16.56
N TYR A 289 -16.12 -9.47 16.29
CA TYR A 289 -15.74 -8.99 14.96
C TYR A 289 -14.71 -9.90 14.31
N GLN A 290 -15.13 -10.59 13.24
CA GLN A 290 -14.28 -11.52 12.48
C GLN A 290 -13.67 -10.81 11.27
N HIS A 291 -12.40 -11.10 10.98
CA HIS A 291 -11.69 -10.54 9.83
C HIS A 291 -12.33 -11.04 8.53
N SER A 292 -12.63 -10.12 7.62
CA SER A 292 -13.30 -10.37 6.37
C SER A 292 -12.29 -10.46 5.23
N VAL A 293 -11.92 -11.68 4.86
CA VAL A 293 -11.02 -11.97 3.73
C VAL A 293 -11.71 -11.85 2.35
N ASN A 294 -13.05 -11.84 2.29
CA ASN A 294 -13.82 -11.69 1.05
C ASN A 294 -14.92 -10.63 1.20
N ALA A 295 -14.77 -9.48 0.52
CA ALA A 295 -15.66 -8.32 0.70
C ALA A 295 -16.97 -8.40 -0.10
N ASN A 296 -17.10 -9.35 -1.02
CA ASN A 296 -18.15 -9.27 -2.04
C ASN A 296 -19.56 -9.62 -1.54
N ASN A 297 -19.72 -10.30 -0.40
CA ASN A 297 -21.04 -10.80 0.05
C ASN A 297 -21.39 -10.54 1.53
N LYS A 298 -20.62 -9.76 2.29
CA LYS A 298 -20.89 -9.55 3.73
C LYS A 298 -20.94 -8.06 4.11
N GLN A 299 -21.91 -7.70 4.94
CA GLN A 299 -22.06 -6.36 5.50
C GLN A 299 -20.86 -6.06 6.42
N ILE A 300 -19.94 -5.21 5.93
CA ILE A 300 -18.76 -4.80 6.68
C ILE A 300 -19.20 -3.94 7.87
N ALA A 301 -18.83 -4.36 9.07
CA ALA A 301 -19.16 -3.67 10.32
C ALA A 301 -18.05 -2.71 10.75
N LEU A 302 -16.78 -3.14 10.66
CA LEU A 302 -15.61 -2.32 10.99
C LEU A 302 -14.59 -2.35 9.85
N LYS A 303 -13.77 -1.31 9.78
CA LYS A 303 -12.62 -1.20 8.88
C LYS A 303 -11.45 -0.55 9.62
N THR A 304 -10.23 -0.73 9.11
CA THR A 304 -9.06 0.02 9.58
C THR A 304 -9.39 1.51 9.65
N SER A 305 -9.07 2.14 10.78
CA SER A 305 -9.32 3.56 11.04
C SER A 305 -8.54 4.42 10.04
N SER A 306 -9.13 5.51 9.56
CA SER A 306 -8.42 6.48 8.71
C SER A 306 -7.27 7.18 9.44
N LYS A 307 -7.29 7.15 10.77
CA LYS A 307 -6.21 7.65 11.63
C LYS A 307 -5.11 6.62 11.89
N PHE A 308 -5.36 5.35 11.56
CA PHE A 308 -4.31 4.33 11.64
C PHE A 308 -3.31 4.56 10.50
N PRO A 309 -1.99 4.44 10.73
CA PRO A 309 -1.00 4.59 9.68
C PRO A 309 -1.28 3.66 8.50
N THR A 310 -0.98 4.14 7.29
CA THR A 310 -1.16 3.34 6.07
C THR A 310 -0.34 2.06 6.18
N LEU A 311 -1.04 0.93 6.02
CA LEU A 311 -0.44 -0.38 6.04
C LEU A 311 -0.14 -0.82 4.61
N LEU A 312 0.95 -1.56 4.37
CA LEU A 312 1.33 -2.02 3.05
C LEU A 312 1.35 -3.55 2.96
N THR A 313 0.91 -4.02 1.79
CA THR A 313 1.10 -5.38 1.33
C THR A 313 2.01 -5.35 0.11
N VAL A 314 3.00 -6.23 0.11
CA VAL A 314 3.98 -6.37 -0.98
C VAL A 314 3.77 -7.74 -1.60
N GLU A 315 3.42 -7.77 -2.88
CA GLU A 315 3.44 -9.01 -3.65
C GLU A 315 4.87 -9.18 -4.19
N THR A 316 5.50 -10.32 -3.92
CA THR A 316 6.84 -10.64 -4.41
C THR A 316 6.80 -11.83 -5.35
N PHE A 317 7.76 -11.92 -6.27
CA PHE A 317 7.81 -12.96 -7.28
C PHE A 317 9.23 -13.48 -7.54
N LEU A 318 9.26 -14.66 -8.15
CA LEU A 318 10.41 -15.38 -8.66
C LEU A 318 10.12 -15.74 -10.12
N ARG A 319 11.08 -15.52 -11.01
CA ARG A 319 11.04 -16.11 -12.36
C ARG A 319 11.49 -17.56 -12.31
N LEU A 320 10.66 -18.46 -12.82
CA LEU A 320 10.94 -19.90 -12.86
C LEU A 320 11.78 -20.27 -14.09
N ASN A 321 11.55 -19.60 -15.22
CA ASN A 321 12.24 -19.80 -16.49
C ASN A 321 12.94 -18.52 -16.94
N LYS A 322 14.21 -18.62 -17.38
CA LYS A 322 15.03 -17.48 -17.84
C LYS A 322 14.90 -17.18 -19.35
N ASN A 323 14.13 -17.95 -20.12
CA ASN A 323 14.12 -17.84 -21.58
C ASN A 323 12.73 -17.55 -22.20
N LYS A 324 12.76 -16.50 -23.04
CA LYS A 324 11.91 -16.06 -24.16
C LYS A 324 10.56 -15.35 -23.92
N GLU A 325 10.58 -14.10 -24.41
CA GLU A 325 9.60 -13.36 -25.22
C GLU A 325 8.70 -12.26 -24.65
N LEU A 326 8.74 -11.99 -23.35
CA LEU A 326 8.24 -10.71 -22.83
C LEU A 326 9.32 -10.03 -21.99
N VAL A 327 10.04 -9.12 -22.63
CA VAL A 327 11.00 -8.27 -21.92
C VAL A 327 10.20 -7.20 -21.20
N PRO A 328 10.37 -7.01 -19.87
CA PRO A 328 9.74 -5.88 -19.20
C PRO A 328 10.10 -4.59 -19.94
N LEU A 329 9.17 -3.64 -20.02
CA LEU A 329 9.49 -2.33 -20.60
C LEU A 329 10.80 -1.82 -20.00
N PRO A 330 11.70 -1.18 -20.76
CA PRO A 330 12.95 -0.66 -20.21
C PRO A 330 12.74 0.23 -18.96
N ALA A 331 11.62 0.96 -18.90
CA ALA A 331 11.23 1.77 -17.76
C ALA A 331 10.79 0.98 -16.51
N LEU A 332 10.53 -0.33 -16.63
CA LEU A 332 9.94 -1.21 -15.62
C LEU A 332 10.87 -2.33 -15.14
N ARG A 333 12.02 -2.55 -15.79
CA ARG A 333 12.89 -3.72 -15.51
C ARG A 333 13.26 -3.87 -14.04
N ASP A 334 13.34 -2.76 -13.30
CA ASP A 334 13.69 -2.71 -11.89
C ASP A 334 12.71 -1.87 -11.04
N LYS A 335 11.46 -1.65 -11.52
CA LYS A 335 10.50 -0.76 -10.85
C LYS A 335 9.27 -1.50 -10.34
N THR A 336 8.74 -1.01 -9.22
CA THR A 336 7.56 -1.56 -8.57
C THR A 336 6.29 -0.85 -9.03
N ILE A 337 5.23 -1.62 -9.19
CA ILE A 337 3.89 -1.12 -9.48
C ILE A 337 3.21 -0.82 -8.15
N PHE A 338 3.03 0.46 -7.83
CA PHE A 338 2.25 0.86 -6.66
C PHE A 338 0.78 1.06 -7.04
N ILE A 339 -0.11 0.35 -6.35
CA ILE A 339 -1.56 0.48 -6.49
C ILE A 339 -2.07 1.19 -5.24
N ASN A 340 -2.28 2.50 -5.35
CA ASN A 340 -2.95 3.26 -4.31
C ASN A 340 -4.44 2.87 -4.30
N THR A 341 -4.98 2.45 -3.15
CA THR A 341 -6.42 2.13 -3.02
C THR A 341 -7.25 3.38 -2.73
N HIS A 342 -6.61 4.47 -2.32
CA HIS A 342 -7.20 5.78 -2.16
C HIS A 342 -6.91 6.67 -3.37
N TYR A 343 -7.90 6.74 -4.28
CA TYR A 343 -8.08 7.70 -5.36
C TYR A 343 -6.84 8.53 -5.75
N ARG A 344 -5.92 7.91 -6.49
CA ARG A 344 -4.98 8.68 -7.29
C ARG A 344 -5.77 9.36 -8.41
N ARG A 345 -6.05 10.64 -8.23
CA ARG A 345 -6.74 11.47 -9.22
C ARG A 345 -5.69 12.32 -9.94
N SER A 346 -5.50 12.05 -11.23
CA SER A 346 -4.82 12.97 -12.11
C SER A 346 -5.85 13.93 -12.68
N GLU A 347 -5.83 15.18 -12.21
CA GLU A 347 -6.70 16.22 -12.73
C GLU A 347 -5.95 16.97 -13.85
N LYS A 348 -6.48 16.89 -15.08
CA LYS A 348 -6.03 17.69 -16.21
C LYS A 348 -6.84 18.99 -16.22
N VAL A 349 -6.18 20.12 -16.02
CA VAL A 349 -6.85 21.42 -15.89
C VAL A 349 -6.14 22.47 -16.74
N ALA A 350 -6.90 23.24 -17.51
CA ALA A 350 -6.40 24.44 -18.17
C ALA A 350 -6.39 25.60 -17.16
N GLU A 351 -5.29 26.34 -17.06
CA GLU A 351 -5.15 27.49 -16.17
C GLU A 351 -4.47 28.70 -16.83
N MET A 352 -4.93 29.89 -16.46
CA MET A 352 -4.26 31.18 -16.70
C MET A 352 -4.00 31.87 -15.36
N ARG A 353 -2.94 32.68 -15.28
CA ARG A 353 -2.55 33.40 -14.06
C ARG A 353 -2.21 34.84 -14.37
N PHE A 354 -2.72 35.77 -13.58
CA PHE A 354 -2.53 37.22 -13.74
C PHE A 354 -2.08 37.85 -12.43
N LEU A 355 -1.32 38.95 -12.54
CA LEU A 355 -1.05 39.83 -11.40
C LEU A 355 -2.32 40.65 -11.10
N ILE A 356 -2.62 40.85 -9.82
CA ILE A 356 -3.73 41.70 -9.37
C ILE A 356 -3.14 43.03 -8.91
N GLU A 357 -3.34 44.08 -9.71
CA GLU A 357 -2.94 45.45 -9.35
C GLU A 357 -3.96 46.12 -8.42
N ASN A 358 -5.24 45.81 -8.59
CA ASN A 358 -6.33 46.37 -7.78
C ASN A 358 -7.36 45.28 -7.44
N LEU A 359 -7.31 44.80 -6.20
CA LEU A 359 -8.19 43.73 -5.71
C LEU A 359 -9.67 44.17 -5.68
N SER A 360 -9.95 45.40 -5.26
CA SER A 360 -11.32 45.93 -5.19
C SER A 360 -11.99 45.97 -6.56
N LYS A 361 -11.25 46.43 -7.58
CA LYS A 361 -11.73 46.41 -8.97
C LYS A 361 -12.01 44.99 -9.44
N LEU A 362 -11.07 44.05 -9.20
CA LEU A 362 -11.27 42.65 -9.58
C LEU A 362 -12.52 42.04 -8.92
N LEU A 363 -12.72 42.28 -7.62
CA LEU A 363 -13.88 41.75 -6.90
C LEU A 363 -15.20 42.33 -7.44
N SER A 364 -15.22 43.60 -7.85
CA SER A 364 -16.36 44.20 -8.53
C SER A 364 -16.63 43.56 -9.89
N GLU A 365 -15.60 43.36 -10.72
CA GLU A 365 -15.74 42.68 -12.02
C GLU A 365 -16.17 41.22 -11.89
N MET A 366 -15.80 40.54 -10.79
CA MET A 366 -16.23 39.17 -10.52
C MET A 366 -17.74 39.03 -10.27
N GLN A 367 -18.42 40.12 -9.90
CA GLN A 367 -19.88 40.12 -9.80
C GLN A 367 -20.54 39.95 -11.18
N ASN A 368 -19.89 40.41 -12.25
CA ASN A 368 -20.39 40.32 -13.64
C ASN A 368 -20.37 38.91 -14.22
N ILE A 369 -19.75 37.94 -13.54
CA ILE A 369 -19.61 36.55 -14.01
C ILE A 369 -20.26 35.53 -13.07
N GLU A 370 -21.13 35.98 -12.16
CA GLU A 370 -21.81 35.12 -11.18
C GLU A 370 -20.83 34.22 -10.39
N ALA A 371 -19.64 34.74 -10.07
CA ALA A 371 -18.65 34.00 -9.32
C ALA A 371 -19.03 33.94 -7.84
N ASN A 372 -19.53 32.79 -7.41
CA ASN A 372 -19.95 32.56 -6.03
C ASN A 372 -18.74 32.26 -5.15
N TYR A 373 -18.72 32.85 -3.95
CA TYR A 373 -17.69 32.56 -2.96
C TYR A 373 -17.80 31.11 -2.48
N VAL A 374 -16.67 30.40 -2.46
CA VAL A 374 -16.58 29.02 -1.99
C VAL A 374 -15.95 28.97 -0.60
N GLN A 375 -14.72 29.50 -0.48
CA GLN A 375 -13.97 29.44 0.77
C GLN A 375 -12.75 30.37 0.75
N THR A 376 -12.25 30.67 1.96
CA THR A 376 -10.94 31.26 2.19
C THR A 376 -10.12 30.28 3.02
N CYS A 377 -8.88 30.02 2.63
CA CYS A 377 -7.97 29.15 3.36
C CYS A 377 -6.56 29.71 3.41
N CYS A 378 -5.87 29.43 4.52
CA CYS A 378 -4.42 29.58 4.58
C CYS A 378 -3.77 28.31 4.03
N LEU A 379 -2.84 28.48 3.10
CA LEU A 379 -2.14 27.40 2.42
C LEU A 379 -0.66 27.45 2.75
N ASN A 380 -0.14 26.42 3.42
CA ASN A 380 1.30 26.21 3.61
C ASN A 380 1.77 25.15 2.63
N ASP A 381 2.47 25.56 1.58
CA ASP A 381 3.11 24.66 0.62
C ASP A 381 4.58 24.45 1.00
N SER A 382 4.98 23.21 1.21
CA SER A 382 6.37 22.76 1.31
C SER A 382 6.76 21.98 0.06
N PHE A 383 7.82 22.40 -0.62
CA PHE A 383 8.34 21.74 -1.81
C PHE A 383 9.54 20.88 -1.44
N TRP A 384 9.49 19.63 -1.85
CA TRP A 384 10.47 18.59 -1.56
C TRP A 384 11.12 18.12 -2.85
N GLN A 385 12.45 18.00 -2.86
CA GLN A 385 13.22 17.64 -4.05
C GLN A 385 14.25 16.57 -3.69
N LYS A 386 14.48 15.61 -4.60
CA LYS A 386 15.57 14.63 -4.51
C LYS A 386 16.83 15.25 -5.10
N ASN A 387 17.99 14.97 -4.50
CA ASN A 387 19.28 15.42 -5.02
C ASN A 387 19.40 15.11 -6.53
N ASN A 388 19.80 16.11 -7.31
CA ASN A 388 20.00 16.02 -8.77
C ASN A 388 18.73 15.75 -9.62
N SER A 389 17.52 15.88 -9.06
CA SER A 389 16.25 15.80 -9.81
C SER A 389 15.63 17.17 -9.98
N SER A 390 15.11 17.50 -11.17
CA SER A 390 14.34 18.75 -11.40
C SER A 390 12.88 18.66 -10.94
N ASN A 391 12.40 17.46 -10.56
CA ASN A 391 11.02 17.25 -10.15
C ASN A 391 10.83 17.56 -8.66
N LYS A 392 9.91 18.47 -8.35
CA LYS A 392 9.49 18.82 -6.99
C LYS A 392 8.18 18.11 -6.63
N ILE A 393 8.09 17.57 -5.41
CA ILE A 393 6.85 17.12 -4.77
C ILE A 393 6.36 18.23 -3.86
N ARG A 394 5.07 18.55 -3.91
CA ARG A 394 4.48 19.56 -3.04
C ARG A 394 3.63 18.91 -1.97
N LEU A 395 3.98 19.15 -0.71
CA LEU A 395 3.09 18.98 0.43
C LEU A 395 2.36 20.29 0.67
N ARG A 396 1.04 20.24 0.77
CA ARG A 396 0.20 21.39 1.06
C ARG A 396 -0.59 21.13 2.33
N GLN A 397 -0.44 21.96 3.33
CA GLN A 397 -1.39 22.08 4.43
C GLN A 397 -2.43 23.15 4.06
N MET A 398 -3.70 22.83 4.17
CA MET A 398 -4.83 23.73 3.94
C MET A 398 -5.58 23.91 5.26
N ILE A 399 -5.62 25.14 5.75
CA ILE A 399 -6.28 25.52 6.99
C ILE A 399 -7.52 26.34 6.59
N ALA A 400 -8.70 25.75 6.80
CA ALA A 400 -9.98 26.39 6.52
C ALA A 400 -10.87 26.30 7.77
N LYS A 401 -11.18 27.46 8.37
CA LYS A 401 -11.87 27.54 9.68
C LYS A 401 -11.11 26.72 10.73
N THR A 402 -11.72 25.68 11.31
CA THR A 402 -11.14 24.77 12.29
C THR A 402 -10.58 23.48 11.69
N GLN A 403 -10.68 23.30 10.36
CA GLN A 403 -10.27 22.06 9.70
C GLN A 403 -8.89 22.23 9.05
N ILE A 404 -8.01 21.27 9.32
CA ILE A 404 -6.70 21.14 8.68
C ILE A 404 -6.75 19.92 7.76
N THR A 405 -6.34 20.11 6.51
CA THR A 405 -6.17 19.01 5.55
C THR A 405 -4.82 19.12 4.87
N TYR A 406 -4.28 17.98 4.48
CA TYR A 406 -2.99 17.84 3.83
C TYR A 406 -3.19 17.24 2.44
N GLU A 407 -2.50 17.80 1.44
CA GLU A 407 -2.45 17.28 0.07
C GLU A 407 -0.99 17.12 -0.36
N VAL A 408 -0.62 15.94 -0.85
CA VAL A 408 0.65 15.71 -1.52
C VAL A 408 0.38 15.59 -3.00
N SER A 409 1.09 16.36 -3.80
CA SER A 409 0.88 16.41 -5.24
C SER A 409 2.16 16.65 -6.01
N THR A 410 2.19 16.14 -7.24
CA THR A 410 3.19 16.51 -8.24
C THR A 410 2.49 17.20 -9.39
N LYS A 411 3.13 18.24 -9.92
CA LYS A 411 2.55 19.05 -11.00
C LYS A 411 3.45 19.02 -12.22
N TYR A 412 2.86 18.68 -13.36
CA TYR A 412 3.55 18.65 -14.64
C TYR A 412 2.78 19.48 -15.65
N ARG A 413 3.48 20.35 -16.39
CA ARG A 413 2.91 21.12 -17.50
C ARG A 413 3.01 20.28 -18.77
N ILE A 414 1.90 20.22 -19.53
CA ILE A 414 1.83 19.45 -20.77
C ILE A 414 1.42 20.29 -22.00
N SER A 415 1.18 21.60 -21.86
CA SER A 415 0.80 22.44 -23.02
C SER A 415 2.01 22.98 -23.80
N LYS A 416 1.83 23.06 -25.13
CA LYS A 416 2.72 23.74 -26.08
C LYS A 416 2.44 25.25 -26.19
N GLU A 417 1.25 25.71 -25.82
CA GLU A 417 0.85 27.11 -25.89
C GLU A 417 1.41 27.94 -24.72
N LYS A 418 1.90 29.16 -25.03
CA LYS A 418 2.54 30.04 -24.04
C LYS A 418 1.56 30.50 -22.95
N HIS A 419 0.32 30.84 -23.31
CA HIS A 419 -0.61 31.61 -22.46
C HIS A 419 -1.61 30.76 -21.65
N ILE A 420 -2.11 29.64 -22.19
CA ILE A 420 -2.96 28.70 -21.46
C ILE A 420 -2.14 27.49 -21.07
N ARG A 421 -2.07 27.23 -19.77
CA ARG A 421 -1.28 26.11 -19.23
C ARG A 421 -2.21 24.94 -19.00
N THR A 422 -2.00 23.84 -19.73
CA THR A 422 -2.58 22.57 -19.34
C THR A 422 -1.64 21.91 -18.34
N THR A 423 -2.11 21.76 -17.11
CA THR A 423 -1.36 21.13 -16.03
C THR A 423 -2.02 19.81 -15.63
N ILE A 424 -1.19 18.80 -15.38
CA ILE A 424 -1.59 17.59 -14.68
C ILE A 424 -1.21 17.80 -13.22
N ASN A 425 -2.22 17.81 -12.35
CA ASN A 425 -2.03 17.73 -10.91
C ASN A 425 -2.24 16.27 -10.49
N ASP A 426 -1.14 15.56 -10.24
CA ASP A 426 -1.16 14.17 -9.79
C ASP A 426 -1.14 14.16 -8.25
N ILE A 427 -2.31 13.91 -7.66
CA ILE A 427 -2.50 13.90 -6.21
C ILE A 427 -2.07 12.53 -5.67
N LEU A 428 -1.02 12.53 -4.87
CA LEU A 428 -0.44 11.33 -4.24
C LEU A 428 -1.12 11.02 -2.89
N TYR A 429 -1.59 12.05 -2.19
CA TYR A 429 -2.32 11.92 -0.93
C TYR A 429 -3.24 13.13 -0.73
N ARG A 430 -4.41 12.90 -0.13
CA ARG A 430 -5.27 13.96 0.41
C ARG A 430 -5.99 13.43 1.65
N GLY A 431 -5.83 14.08 2.79
CA GLY A 431 -6.41 13.64 4.05
C GLY A 431 -6.18 14.62 5.19
N ASP A 432 -6.39 14.19 6.43
CA ASP A 432 -6.23 14.97 7.66
C ASP A 432 -4.94 14.62 8.44
N SER A 433 -4.28 13.51 8.11
CA SER A 433 -3.01 13.10 8.73
C SER A 433 -1.79 13.73 8.03
N TYR A 434 -0.98 14.47 8.79
CA TYR A 434 0.32 15.00 8.35
C TYR A 434 1.34 13.88 8.10
N ASP A 435 1.35 12.85 8.94
CA ASP A 435 2.32 11.74 8.82
C ASP A 435 2.07 10.90 7.59
N ASN A 436 0.81 10.68 7.21
CA ASN A 436 0.47 10.04 5.94
C ASN A 436 0.90 10.91 4.75
N ALA A 437 0.76 12.24 4.86
CA ALA A 437 1.24 13.17 3.85
C ALA A 437 2.77 13.13 3.72
N LEU A 438 3.50 13.14 4.84
CA LEU A 438 4.96 12.96 4.82
C LEU A 438 5.37 11.59 4.28
N SER A 439 4.64 10.54 4.65
CA SER A 439 4.91 9.18 4.16
C SER A 439 4.75 9.10 2.64
N ALA A 440 3.71 9.73 2.07
CA ALA A 440 3.53 9.82 0.61
C ALA A 440 4.69 10.53 -0.11
N ILE A 441 5.45 11.40 0.57
CA ILE A 441 6.68 12.00 0.05
C ILE A 441 7.86 11.02 0.22
N LYS A 442 8.01 10.44 1.41
CA LYS A 442 9.11 9.54 1.79
C LYS A 442 9.11 8.22 1.01
N ILE A 443 7.94 7.75 0.58
CA ILE A 443 7.75 6.61 -0.31
C ILE A 443 8.51 6.78 -1.64
N LYS A 444 8.96 8.00 -1.99
CA LYS A 444 9.82 8.22 -3.17
C LYS A 444 11.32 8.13 -2.93
N ASP A 445 11.84 8.37 -1.72
CA ASP A 445 13.24 8.18 -1.26
C ASP A 445 13.43 8.88 0.11
N LYS A 446 14.32 8.38 1.00
CA LYS A 446 14.81 9.13 2.18
C LYS A 446 15.70 10.34 1.79
N LYS A 447 15.99 10.53 0.50
CA LYS A 447 16.80 11.62 -0.07
C LYS A 447 16.01 12.87 -0.49
N TYR A 448 14.69 12.90 -0.28
CA TYR A 448 13.92 14.12 -0.48
C TYR A 448 14.18 15.10 0.67
N HIS A 449 14.64 16.29 0.35
CA HIS A 449 14.82 17.38 1.31
C HIS A 449 13.86 18.52 0.96
N ASN A 450 13.43 19.27 1.98
CA ASN A 450 12.67 20.48 1.78
C ASN A 450 13.59 21.52 1.14
N VAL A 451 13.15 22.08 0.00
CA VAL A 451 13.88 23.13 -0.73
C VAL A 451 13.23 24.49 -0.60
N LYS A 452 11.94 24.54 -0.26
CA LYS A 452 11.17 25.79 -0.23
C LYS A 452 9.89 25.63 0.57
N ASP A 453 9.60 26.62 1.42
CA ASP A 453 8.31 26.77 2.08
C ASP A 453 7.62 28.06 1.63
N PHE A 454 6.30 28.00 1.49
CA PHE A 454 5.49 29.08 0.96
C PHE A 454 4.11 29.14 1.61
N GLU A 455 3.81 30.25 2.27
CA GLU A 455 2.47 30.55 2.80
C GLU A 455 1.72 31.47 1.85
N ARG A 456 0.43 31.21 1.65
CA ARG A 456 -0.48 32.15 1.00
C ARG A 456 -1.90 32.05 1.53
N ILE A 457 -2.62 33.16 1.46
CA ILE A 457 -4.06 33.17 1.67
C ILE A 457 -4.72 32.98 0.30
N ARG A 458 -5.62 32.01 0.20
CA ARG A 458 -6.39 31.77 -1.02
C ARG A 458 -7.86 32.00 -0.79
N MET A 459 -8.43 32.93 -1.55
CA MET A 459 -9.88 33.05 -1.71
C MET A 459 -10.30 32.30 -2.97
N THR A 460 -11.25 31.39 -2.83
CA THR A 460 -11.75 30.57 -3.94
C THR A 460 -13.18 30.97 -4.25
N TYR A 461 -13.42 31.22 -5.54
CA TYR A 461 -14.74 31.45 -6.10
C TYR A 461 -15.00 30.44 -7.21
N ALA A 462 -16.27 30.12 -7.46
CA ALA A 462 -16.67 29.20 -8.50
C ALA A 462 -17.85 29.77 -9.29
N THR A 463 -17.79 29.56 -10.60
CA THR A 463 -18.94 29.67 -11.51
C THR A 463 -19.37 28.25 -11.90
N SER A 464 -20.39 28.13 -12.74
CA SER A 464 -20.77 26.83 -13.32
C SER A 464 -19.71 26.21 -14.24
N LYS A 465 -18.69 26.98 -14.68
CA LYS A 465 -17.72 26.55 -15.71
C LYS A 465 -16.25 26.67 -15.32
N VAL A 466 -15.91 27.58 -14.39
CA VAL A 466 -14.52 27.84 -13.97
C VAL A 466 -14.41 28.10 -12.48
N PHE A 467 -13.22 27.79 -11.93
CA PHE A 467 -12.78 28.17 -10.60
C PHE A 467 -11.83 29.36 -10.68
N LEU A 468 -12.05 30.35 -9.83
CA LEU A 468 -11.18 31.49 -9.64
C LEU A 468 -10.50 31.37 -8.27
N SER A 469 -9.17 31.49 -8.25
CA SER A 469 -8.38 31.51 -7.02
C SER A 469 -7.62 32.83 -6.95
N ILE A 470 -7.95 33.66 -5.97
CA ILE A 470 -7.17 34.84 -5.61
C ILE A 470 -6.15 34.41 -4.56
N ASP A 471 -4.88 34.39 -4.96
CA ASP A 471 -3.73 34.06 -4.12
C ASP A 471 -3.07 35.34 -3.62
N ILE A 472 -3.18 35.62 -2.32
CA ILE A 472 -2.47 36.70 -1.65
C ILE A 472 -1.20 36.11 -1.06
N CYS A 473 -0.04 36.57 -1.54
CA CYS A 473 1.29 36.14 -1.12
C CYS A 473 2.07 37.34 -0.54
N PRO A 474 3.14 37.12 0.24
CA PRO A 474 3.92 38.22 0.83
C PRO A 474 4.51 39.22 -0.19
N PHE A 475 4.66 38.83 -1.46
CA PHE A 475 5.26 39.64 -2.53
C PHE A 475 4.27 40.03 -3.65
N GLY A 476 2.98 39.73 -3.48
CA GLY A 476 2.00 40.09 -4.50
C GLY A 476 0.69 39.31 -4.41
N SER A 477 -0.32 39.82 -5.12
CA SER A 477 -1.62 39.18 -5.25
C SER A 477 -1.81 38.69 -6.68
N PHE A 478 -2.32 37.47 -6.85
CA PHE A 478 -2.43 36.81 -8.14
C PHE A 478 -3.80 36.20 -8.34
N LEU A 479 -4.38 36.38 -9.52
CA LEU A 479 -5.59 35.69 -9.94
C LEU A 479 -5.20 34.46 -10.74
N LYS A 480 -5.69 33.29 -10.35
CA LYS A 480 -5.68 32.09 -11.18
C LYS A 480 -7.09 31.75 -11.61
N ILE A 481 -7.30 31.57 -12.91
CA ILE A 481 -8.54 31.06 -13.50
C ILE A 481 -8.28 29.64 -13.99
N SER A 482 -9.12 28.68 -13.62
CA SER A 482 -8.95 27.27 -14.01
C SER A 482 -10.26 26.58 -14.37
N GLY A 483 -10.22 25.73 -15.40
CA GLY A 483 -11.39 25.00 -15.91
C GLY A 483 -11.13 24.46 -17.32
N ASP A 484 -12.18 24.44 -18.13
CA ASP A 484 -12.08 24.21 -19.57
C ASP A 484 -11.40 25.40 -20.28
N ALA A 485 -10.60 25.14 -21.32
CA ALA A 485 -9.72 26.14 -21.93
C ALA A 485 -10.47 27.34 -22.53
N ASP A 486 -11.59 27.09 -23.22
CA ASP A 486 -12.39 28.13 -23.86
C ASP A 486 -13.07 29.01 -22.82
N HIS A 487 -13.56 28.39 -21.74
CA HIS A 487 -14.19 29.10 -20.64
C HIS A 487 -13.18 29.93 -19.85
N VAL A 488 -11.97 29.41 -19.62
CA VAL A 488 -10.88 30.16 -18.98
C VAL A 488 -10.54 31.44 -19.76
N LEU A 489 -10.42 31.34 -21.09
CA LEU A 489 -10.19 32.49 -21.97
C LEU A 489 -11.32 33.52 -21.91
N LYS A 490 -12.57 33.05 -22.00
CA LYS A 490 -13.75 33.91 -21.97
C LYS A 490 -13.85 34.67 -20.65
N THR A 491 -13.66 33.98 -19.52
CA THR A 491 -13.67 34.60 -18.19
C THR A 491 -12.54 35.61 -18.03
N ALA A 492 -11.32 35.31 -18.49
CA ALA A 492 -10.21 36.27 -18.44
C ALA A 492 -10.55 37.58 -19.18
N LYS A 493 -11.17 37.48 -20.37
CA LYS A 493 -11.58 38.64 -21.16
C LYS A 493 -12.66 39.47 -20.46
N ILE A 494 -13.64 38.83 -19.83
CA ILE A 494 -14.70 39.54 -19.07
C ILE A 494 -14.10 40.28 -17.88
N LEU A 495 -13.13 39.67 -17.18
CA LEU A 495 -12.40 40.30 -16.09
C LEU A 495 -11.33 41.32 -16.56
N CYS A 496 -11.41 41.76 -17.81
CA CYS A 496 -10.53 42.76 -18.42
C CYS A 496 -9.04 42.37 -18.50
N PHE A 497 -8.70 41.07 -18.45
CA PHE A 497 -7.34 40.59 -18.67
C PHE A 497 -7.08 40.21 -20.13
N LYS A 498 -5.93 40.60 -20.66
CA LYS A 498 -5.45 40.22 -22.00
C LYS A 498 -4.58 38.96 -21.94
N LYS A 499 -4.54 38.18 -23.03
CA LYS A 499 -3.82 36.89 -23.08
C LYS A 499 -2.31 37.03 -22.81
N ASP A 500 -1.71 38.10 -23.31
CA ASP A 500 -0.30 38.45 -23.16
C ASP A 500 0.06 38.87 -21.73
N GLN A 501 -0.90 39.34 -20.93
CA GLN A 501 -0.73 39.62 -19.50
C GLN A 501 -0.70 38.35 -18.65
N SER A 502 -1.00 37.17 -19.21
CA SER A 502 -0.92 35.92 -18.47
C SER A 502 0.53 35.62 -18.14
N LEU A 503 0.82 35.58 -16.84
CA LEU A 503 2.09 35.13 -16.31
C LEU A 503 2.32 33.69 -16.76
N THR A 504 3.56 33.32 -17.08
CA THR A 504 3.98 31.94 -17.41
C THR A 504 4.80 31.29 -16.30
N ASP A 505 5.29 32.09 -15.37
CA ASP A 505 6.13 31.64 -14.27
C ASP A 505 5.33 30.95 -13.17
N SER A 506 6.01 30.13 -12.37
CA SER A 506 5.49 29.63 -11.09
C SER A 506 5.53 30.74 -10.05
N LEU A 507 4.78 30.61 -8.94
CA LEU A 507 4.88 31.57 -7.83
C LEU A 507 6.30 31.65 -7.25
N ASP A 508 7.03 30.53 -7.25
CA ASP A 508 8.44 30.45 -6.84
C ASP A 508 9.33 31.33 -7.71
N SER A 509 9.20 31.22 -9.04
CA SER A 509 9.95 32.07 -9.97
C SER A 509 9.53 33.54 -9.93
N LEU A 510 8.25 33.82 -9.69
CA LEU A 510 7.76 35.20 -9.49
C LEU A 510 8.36 35.84 -8.22
N TYR A 511 8.51 35.07 -7.14
CA TYR A 511 9.19 35.51 -5.93
C TYR A 511 10.66 35.82 -6.19
N GLU A 512 11.38 34.92 -6.90
CA GLU A 512 12.80 35.15 -7.22
C GLU A 512 13.00 36.44 -8.02
N LYS A 513 12.16 36.67 -9.03
CA LYS A 513 12.17 37.92 -9.83
C LYS A 513 11.88 39.15 -8.98
N TRP A 514 10.92 39.04 -8.05
CA TRP A 514 10.60 40.12 -7.12
C TRP A 514 11.80 40.45 -6.21
N CYS A 515 12.46 39.44 -5.64
CA CYS A 515 13.67 39.62 -4.84
C CYS A 515 14.80 40.28 -5.64
N GLU A 516 15.03 39.82 -6.89
CA GLU A 516 16.03 40.40 -7.79
C GLU A 516 15.74 41.87 -8.10
N SER A 517 14.47 42.21 -8.36
CA SER A 517 14.06 43.59 -8.64
C SER A 517 14.28 44.54 -7.47
N LEU A 518 14.16 44.04 -6.23
CA LEU A 518 14.34 44.80 -5.01
C LEU A 518 15.75 44.66 -4.41
N LYS A 519 16.63 43.86 -5.04
CA LYS A 519 17.98 43.53 -4.54
C LYS A 519 17.98 42.99 -3.10
N ILE A 520 17.00 42.16 -2.77
CA ILE A 520 16.90 41.51 -1.46
C ILE A 520 17.26 40.03 -1.53
N GLU A 521 17.77 39.50 -0.42
CA GLU A 521 18.20 38.10 -0.34
C GLU A 521 17.01 37.13 -0.40
N LYS A 522 17.18 36.05 -1.15
CA LYS A 522 16.18 34.99 -1.34
C LYS A 522 16.04 34.19 -0.05
N GLN A 523 14.84 34.14 0.51
CA GLN A 523 14.53 33.38 1.72
C GLN A 523 14.09 31.95 1.38
N HIS A 524 14.47 30.99 2.24
CA HIS A 524 14.03 29.60 2.13
C HIS A 524 12.52 29.45 2.46
N SER A 525 12.05 30.19 3.46
CA SER A 525 10.66 30.15 3.94
C SER A 525 9.99 31.51 3.74
N ILE A 526 8.99 31.56 2.85
CA ILE A 526 8.24 32.78 2.52
C ILE A 526 6.89 32.70 3.24
N LYS A 527 6.74 33.42 4.36
CA LYS A 527 5.55 33.36 5.20
C LYS A 527 5.09 34.77 5.59
N PHE A 528 3.80 34.96 5.83
CA PHE A 528 3.27 36.17 6.47
C PHE A 528 3.61 36.23 7.96
N GLY A 529 3.97 35.09 8.57
CA GLY A 529 4.24 35.01 10.00
C GLY A 529 2.96 34.90 10.84
N LEU A 530 1.83 34.54 10.23
CA LEU A 530 0.54 34.38 10.89
C LEU A 530 0.49 33.16 11.85
N GLY A 531 1.56 32.37 11.90
CA GLY A 531 1.70 31.17 12.73
C GLY A 531 2.54 31.38 14.00
N LYS A 532 2.00 32.08 14.98
CA LYS A 532 2.23 31.74 16.40
C LYS A 532 0.87 31.40 17.02
N THR A 533 0.43 30.16 16.86
CA THR A 533 -0.44 29.44 17.81
C THR A 533 -0.68 28.02 17.30
N VAL A 534 -0.76 27.07 18.25
CA VAL A 534 -0.92 25.61 18.11
C VAL A 534 0.37 24.83 17.84
N ARG A 535 1.38 25.03 18.69
CA ARG A 535 2.26 23.98 19.22
C ARG A 535 2.65 24.34 20.64
N GLU A 536 1.78 23.98 21.58
CA GLU A 536 2.14 23.29 22.83
C GLU A 536 1.20 22.10 22.97
#